data_AF-A0A351NHQ2-F1
#
_entry.id   AF-A0A351NHQ2-F1
#
_cell.length_a   1.000
_cell.length_b   1.000
_cell.length_c   1.000
_cell.angle_alpha   90.00
_cell.angle_beta   90.00
_cell.angle_gamma   90.00
#
_symmetry.space_group_name_H-M   'P 1'
#
loop_
_entity.id
_entity.type
_entity.pdbx_description
1 polymer ?
#
loop_
_entity_poly.entity_id
_entity_poly.type
_entity_poly.pdbx_seq_one_letter_code
_entity_poly.pdbx_strand_id
1 'polypeptide(L)'
;MAEIIGLDYDEFCRTSMLAQGQFTQFLKADTKDKSDILEKITGTEIYARIGKQIHEKSKNAYDCFKDADRNINSVTLLPSDTKEQYLSEMSAIESVLKKDAEDMERLEEIVKSLEILSTANSSIAASNKSINDSKTKFVRLAGDLECRKLSLSSKLDEARGLDKAIAAMEEHSDMFKNVQAIEAHLENIARQGNIQKTHEGIIKKAEIDLENYNKSFDVLAQSKEEAEVVLTQKNNALAEAEEEWNSMCPKIVEQQRQSIAEELGLVSA
;
A
#
# COMPACT_ATOMS: atom_id res chain seq x y z
N MET A 1 -3.24 -140.99 -38.79
CA MET A 1 -2.38 -142.19 -38.78
C MET A 1 -1.82 -142.49 -37.39
N ALA A 2 -1.28 -141.50 -36.65
CA ALA A 2 -0.78 -141.69 -35.27
C ALA A 2 -1.83 -142.24 -34.27
N GLU A 3 -3.12 -141.95 -34.47
CA GLU A 3 -4.21 -142.42 -33.60
C GLU A 3 -4.56 -143.92 -33.75
N ILE A 4 -4.11 -144.58 -34.82
CA ILE A 4 -4.35 -146.02 -35.05
C ILE A 4 -3.20 -146.88 -34.50
N ILE A 5 -1.98 -146.32 -34.46
CA ILE A 5 -0.75 -147.03 -34.05
C ILE A 5 -0.33 -146.71 -32.61
N GLY A 6 -0.93 -145.70 -31.99
CA GLY A 6 -0.71 -145.34 -30.58
C GLY A 6 0.69 -144.84 -30.26
N LEU A 7 1.47 -144.44 -31.25
CA LEU A 7 2.85 -143.98 -31.13
C LEU A 7 3.07 -142.76 -32.02
N ASP A 8 3.73 -141.72 -31.47
CA ASP A 8 4.17 -140.55 -32.24
C ASP A 8 5.35 -140.91 -33.17
N TYR A 9 5.61 -140.12 -34.22
CA TYR A 9 6.65 -140.39 -35.23
C TYR A 9 8.02 -140.66 -34.59
N ASP A 10 8.37 -139.92 -33.54
CA ASP A 10 9.61 -140.09 -32.80
C ASP A 10 9.61 -141.34 -31.91
N GLU A 11 8.45 -141.75 -31.37
CA GLU A 11 8.31 -142.99 -30.59
C GLU A 11 8.38 -144.24 -31.47
N PHE A 12 7.82 -144.15 -32.69
CA PHE A 12 7.92 -145.18 -33.71
C PHE A 12 9.37 -145.34 -34.22
N CYS A 13 10.09 -144.23 -34.41
CA CYS A 13 11.51 -144.27 -34.76
C CYS A 13 12.38 -144.87 -33.63
N ARG A 14 12.10 -144.56 -32.36
CA ARG A 14 12.82 -145.12 -31.19
C ARG A 14 12.66 -146.64 -31.06
N THR A 15 11.51 -147.20 -31.43
CA THR A 15 11.19 -148.62 -31.18
C THR A 15 11.34 -149.52 -32.41
N SER A 16 11.10 -149.03 -33.62
CA SER A 16 11.00 -149.89 -34.82
C SER A 16 12.09 -149.62 -35.87
N MET A 17 12.76 -148.46 -35.84
CA MET A 17 13.57 -147.97 -36.97
C MET A 17 15.09 -147.98 -36.75
N LEU A 18 15.60 -148.95 -35.98
CA LEU A 18 17.01 -149.35 -36.07
C LEU A 18 17.27 -150.34 -37.23
N ALA A 19 16.21 -150.85 -37.86
CA ALA A 19 16.31 -151.92 -38.86
C ALA A 19 16.47 -151.44 -40.32
N GLN A 20 16.21 -150.18 -40.66
CA GLN A 20 16.26 -149.72 -42.06
C GLN A 20 17.07 -148.41 -42.21
N GLY A 21 18.38 -148.56 -42.41
CA GLY A 21 19.27 -147.54 -43.01
C GLY A 21 19.76 -146.37 -42.14
N GLN A 22 19.02 -145.97 -41.09
CA GLN A 22 19.40 -144.83 -40.23
C GLN A 22 20.64 -145.10 -39.35
N PHE A 23 20.91 -146.36 -38.96
CA PHE A 23 22.10 -146.72 -38.18
C PHE A 23 23.41 -146.55 -38.99
N THR A 24 23.38 -146.84 -40.29
CA THR A 24 24.54 -146.66 -41.18
C THR A 24 24.87 -145.17 -41.37
N GLN A 25 23.84 -144.32 -41.40
CA GLN A 25 23.99 -142.86 -41.44
C GLN A 25 24.60 -142.34 -40.13
N PHE A 26 24.19 -142.87 -38.98
CA PHE A 26 24.81 -142.57 -37.69
C PHE A 26 26.29 -142.95 -37.62
N LEU A 27 26.71 -144.11 -38.14
CA LEU A 27 28.13 -144.51 -38.15
C LEU A 27 29.00 -143.59 -39.02
N LYS A 28 28.49 -143.16 -40.17
CA LYS A 28 29.19 -142.31 -41.15
C LYS A 28 29.14 -140.80 -40.84
N ALA A 29 28.26 -140.37 -39.94
CA ALA A 29 28.10 -138.97 -39.58
C ALA A 29 29.29 -138.43 -38.75
N ASP A 30 29.53 -137.12 -38.85
CA ASP A 30 30.52 -136.41 -38.02
C ASP A 30 30.02 -136.24 -36.58
N THR A 31 30.92 -135.92 -35.65
CA THR A 31 30.62 -135.87 -34.20
C THR A 31 29.46 -134.95 -33.84
N LYS A 32 29.30 -133.84 -34.59
CA LYS A 32 28.18 -132.89 -34.41
C LYS A 32 26.85 -133.50 -34.83
N ASP A 33 26.80 -134.10 -36.01
CA ASP A 33 25.60 -134.75 -36.55
C ASP A 33 25.22 -135.98 -35.72
N LYS A 34 26.20 -136.72 -35.19
CA LYS A 34 25.99 -137.81 -34.21
C LYS A 34 25.32 -137.30 -32.94
N SER A 35 25.76 -136.16 -32.42
CA SER A 35 25.16 -135.52 -31.24
C SER A 35 23.72 -135.11 -31.50
N ASP A 36 23.44 -134.49 -32.65
CA ASP A 36 22.10 -134.03 -33.04
C ASP A 36 21.12 -135.21 -33.23
N ILE A 37 21.61 -136.35 -33.79
CA ILE A 37 20.82 -137.58 -33.93
C ILE A 37 20.53 -138.19 -32.55
N LEU A 38 21.52 -138.29 -31.66
CA LEU A 38 21.34 -138.80 -30.30
C LEU A 38 20.40 -137.92 -29.46
N GLU A 39 20.45 -136.61 -29.64
CA GLU A 39 19.59 -135.65 -28.96
C GLU A 39 18.11 -135.83 -29.36
N LYS A 40 17.82 -136.04 -30.65
CA LYS A 40 16.48 -136.34 -31.17
C LYS A 40 15.96 -137.70 -30.70
N ILE A 41 16.80 -138.74 -30.75
CA ILE A 41 16.44 -140.09 -30.29
C ILE A 41 16.18 -140.14 -28.79
N THR A 42 16.90 -139.35 -27.99
CA THR A 42 16.72 -139.32 -26.53
C THR A 42 15.66 -138.30 -26.09
N GLY A 43 15.28 -137.35 -26.94
CA GLY A 43 14.34 -136.27 -26.62
C GLY A 43 14.98 -135.20 -25.73
N THR A 44 16.30 -135.08 -25.76
CA THR A 44 17.05 -134.10 -24.96
C THR A 44 17.16 -132.73 -25.63
N GLU A 45 16.52 -132.54 -26.79
CA GLU A 45 16.43 -131.28 -27.56
C GLU A 45 15.94 -130.06 -26.75
N ILE A 46 15.17 -130.33 -25.70
CA ILE A 46 14.66 -129.32 -24.78
C ILE A 46 15.83 -128.63 -24.04
N TYR A 47 16.89 -129.35 -23.69
CA TYR A 47 18.03 -128.79 -22.95
C TYR A 47 18.91 -127.88 -23.82
N ALA A 48 19.14 -128.22 -25.09
CA ALA A 48 19.85 -127.30 -26.00
C ALA A 48 19.04 -126.01 -26.23
N ARG A 49 17.70 -126.11 -26.30
CA ARG A 49 16.81 -124.93 -26.40
C ARG A 49 16.88 -124.05 -25.15
N ILE A 50 16.85 -124.66 -23.97
CA ILE A 50 17.01 -123.95 -22.69
C ILE A 50 18.40 -123.28 -22.62
N GLY A 51 19.46 -123.99 -23.00
CA GLY A 51 20.82 -123.46 -23.02
C GLY A 51 20.97 -122.22 -23.91
N LYS A 52 20.38 -122.25 -25.12
CA LYS A 52 20.33 -121.08 -26.01
C LYS A 52 19.58 -119.90 -25.39
N GLN A 53 18.41 -120.14 -24.80
CA GLN A 53 17.63 -119.07 -24.15
C GLN A 53 18.36 -118.46 -22.95
N ILE A 54 19.04 -119.27 -22.14
CA ILE A 54 19.85 -118.78 -21.02
C ILE A 54 21.00 -117.90 -21.55
N HIS A 55 21.68 -118.35 -22.60
CA HIS A 55 22.76 -117.59 -23.22
C HIS A 55 22.26 -116.25 -23.80
N GLU A 56 21.12 -116.24 -24.51
CA GLU A 56 20.50 -115.02 -25.03
C GLU A 56 20.11 -114.05 -23.91
N LYS A 57 19.45 -114.54 -22.84
CA LYS A 57 19.10 -113.70 -21.69
C LYS A 57 20.32 -113.13 -21.00
N SER A 58 21.36 -113.95 -20.79
CA SER A 58 22.61 -113.52 -20.18
C SER A 58 23.32 -112.46 -21.02
N LYS A 59 23.34 -112.63 -22.35
CA LYS A 59 23.92 -111.67 -23.28
C LYS A 59 23.17 -110.34 -23.23
N ASN A 60 21.85 -110.36 -23.30
CA ASN A 60 21.02 -109.15 -23.24
C ASN A 60 21.20 -108.40 -21.92
N ALA A 61 21.27 -109.12 -20.78
CA ALA A 61 21.54 -108.50 -19.48
C ALA A 61 22.93 -107.87 -19.42
N TYR A 62 23.94 -108.52 -20.00
CA TYR A 62 25.30 -108.00 -20.08
C TYR A 62 25.40 -106.76 -20.97
N ASP A 63 24.74 -106.76 -22.12
CA ASP A 63 24.70 -105.60 -23.02
C ASP A 63 24.00 -104.41 -22.34
N CYS A 64 22.89 -104.65 -21.63
CA CYS A 64 22.18 -103.62 -20.87
C CYS A 64 23.02 -103.05 -19.72
N PHE A 65 23.76 -103.90 -19.00
CA PHE A 65 24.73 -103.47 -18.00
C PHE A 65 25.83 -102.60 -18.61
N LYS A 66 26.39 -103.01 -19.76
CA LYS A 66 27.45 -102.28 -20.45
C LYS A 66 26.98 -100.91 -20.93
N ASP A 67 25.74 -100.80 -21.40
CA ASP A 67 25.16 -99.52 -21.79
C ASP A 67 24.91 -98.61 -20.57
N ALA A 68 24.42 -99.17 -19.45
CA ALA A 68 24.28 -98.42 -18.20
C ALA A 68 25.62 -97.95 -17.64
N ASP A 69 26.65 -98.80 -17.68
CA ASP A 69 28.01 -98.47 -17.25
C ASP A 69 28.62 -97.37 -18.13
N ARG A 70 28.45 -97.45 -19.46
CA ARG A 70 28.82 -96.37 -20.38
C ARG A 70 28.11 -95.06 -20.07
N ASN A 71 26.82 -95.10 -19.73
CA ASN A 71 26.05 -93.92 -19.38
C ASN A 71 26.50 -93.30 -18.05
N ILE A 72 26.91 -94.11 -17.08
CA ILE A 72 27.47 -93.60 -15.82
C ILE A 72 28.85 -92.98 -16.07
N ASN A 73 29.68 -93.65 -16.85
CA ASN A 73 31.04 -93.19 -17.17
C ASN A 73 31.08 -92.00 -18.14
N SER A 74 29.99 -91.71 -18.86
CA SER A 74 29.87 -90.52 -19.71
C SER A 74 29.49 -89.26 -18.92
N VAL A 75 29.01 -89.40 -17.68
CA VAL A 75 28.71 -88.28 -16.80
C VAL A 75 30.00 -87.85 -16.10
N THR A 76 30.66 -86.83 -16.67
CA THR A 76 31.80 -86.18 -16.03
C THR A 76 31.30 -85.33 -14.86
N LEU A 77 31.57 -85.78 -13.63
CA LEU A 77 31.31 -84.98 -12.43
C LEU A 77 32.27 -83.80 -12.36
N LEU A 78 31.77 -82.64 -11.94
CA LEU A 78 32.60 -81.46 -11.72
C LEU A 78 33.57 -81.74 -10.56
N PRO A 79 34.89 -81.52 -10.73
CA PRO A 79 35.84 -81.64 -9.63
C PRO A 79 35.45 -80.75 -8.45
N SER A 80 35.64 -81.25 -7.22
CA SER A 80 35.36 -80.51 -5.98
C SER A 80 35.96 -79.11 -5.99
N ASP A 81 37.19 -79.00 -6.49
CA ASP A 81 37.97 -77.76 -6.48
C ASP A 81 37.35 -76.70 -7.40
N THR A 82 36.86 -77.10 -8.59
CA THR A 82 36.16 -76.19 -9.51
C THR A 82 34.81 -75.75 -8.97
N LYS A 83 34.10 -76.63 -8.24
CA LYS A 83 32.84 -76.28 -7.58
C LYS A 83 33.07 -75.27 -6.46
N GLU A 84 34.10 -75.46 -5.65
CA GLU A 84 34.48 -74.53 -4.58
C GLU A 84 34.91 -73.18 -5.14
N GLN A 85 35.66 -73.15 -6.24
CA GLN A 85 35.99 -71.91 -6.95
C GLN A 85 34.73 -71.15 -7.40
N TYR A 86 33.79 -71.81 -8.08
CA TYR A 86 32.55 -71.15 -8.50
C TYR A 86 31.69 -70.67 -7.33
N LEU A 87 31.62 -71.43 -6.24
CA LEU A 87 30.91 -70.99 -5.03
C LEU A 87 31.58 -69.75 -4.41
N SER A 88 32.92 -69.72 -4.37
CA SER A 88 33.66 -68.55 -3.89
C SER A 88 33.42 -67.33 -4.79
N GLU A 89 33.48 -67.50 -6.11
CA GLU A 89 33.19 -66.43 -7.08
C GLU A 89 31.76 -65.91 -6.95
N MET A 90 30.77 -66.81 -6.84
CA MET A 90 29.37 -66.44 -6.61
C MET A 90 29.22 -65.61 -5.33
N SER A 91 29.83 -66.04 -4.22
CA SER A 91 29.75 -65.30 -2.95
C SER A 91 30.40 -63.92 -3.04
N ALA A 92 31.51 -63.80 -3.79
CA ALA A 92 32.19 -62.52 -4.00
C ALA A 92 31.32 -61.57 -4.85
N ILE A 93 30.72 -62.08 -5.92
CA ILE A 93 29.82 -61.31 -6.79
C ILE A 93 28.57 -60.88 -6.02
N GLU A 94 27.97 -61.76 -5.21
CA GLU A 94 26.82 -61.43 -4.36
C GLU A 94 27.16 -60.32 -3.35
N SER A 95 28.35 -60.36 -2.77
CA SER A 95 28.82 -59.30 -1.87
C SER A 95 28.98 -57.96 -2.59
N VAL A 96 29.48 -57.96 -3.83
CA VAL A 96 29.63 -56.74 -4.63
C VAL A 96 28.26 -56.19 -5.03
N LEU A 97 27.36 -57.04 -5.53
CA LEU A 97 26.00 -56.65 -5.89
C LEU A 97 25.23 -56.03 -4.71
N LYS A 98 25.41 -56.60 -3.51
CA LYS A 98 24.79 -56.03 -2.30
C LYS A 98 25.32 -54.63 -2.01
N LYS A 99 26.63 -54.42 -2.12
CA LYS A 99 27.24 -53.11 -1.91
C LYS A 99 26.78 -52.10 -2.96
N ASP A 100 26.75 -52.49 -4.22
CA ASP A 100 26.30 -51.63 -5.32
C ASP A 100 24.82 -51.24 -5.16
N ALA A 101 23.98 -52.14 -4.65
CA ALA A 101 22.59 -51.84 -4.33
C ALA A 101 22.47 -50.82 -3.18
N GLU A 102 23.27 -50.96 -2.11
CA GLU A 102 23.32 -50.00 -1.00
C GLU A 102 23.82 -48.62 -1.48
N ASP A 103 24.81 -48.58 -2.38
CA ASP A 103 25.32 -47.34 -2.96
C ASP A 103 24.31 -46.69 -3.92
N MET A 104 23.54 -47.48 -4.69
CA MET A 104 22.42 -46.98 -5.49
C MET A 104 21.34 -46.31 -4.62
N GLU A 105 20.94 -46.96 -3.52
CA GLU A 105 19.93 -46.41 -2.61
C GLU A 105 20.39 -45.08 -2.00
N ARG A 106 21.66 -44.98 -1.60
CA ARG A 106 22.28 -43.73 -1.13
C ARG A 106 22.29 -42.65 -2.20
N LEU A 107 22.62 -43.00 -3.44
CA LEU A 107 22.63 -42.05 -4.55
C LEU A 107 21.23 -41.53 -4.84
N GLU A 108 20.20 -42.38 -4.81
CA GLU A 108 18.80 -41.94 -4.94
C GLU A 108 18.40 -40.98 -3.83
N GLU A 109 18.79 -41.25 -2.59
CA GLU A 109 18.52 -40.35 -1.46
C GLU A 109 19.21 -38.99 -1.63
N ILE A 110 20.47 -39.00 -2.08
CA ILE A 110 21.21 -37.76 -2.39
C ILE A 110 20.51 -36.98 -3.51
N VAL A 111 20.10 -37.64 -4.60
CA VAL A 111 19.38 -36.97 -5.71
C VAL A 111 18.08 -36.34 -5.21
N LYS A 112 17.27 -37.06 -4.42
CA LYS A 112 16.05 -36.51 -3.80
C LYS A 112 16.36 -35.28 -2.94
N SER A 113 17.43 -35.32 -2.15
CA SER A 113 17.84 -34.18 -1.32
C SER A 113 18.28 -32.97 -2.16
N LEU A 114 18.97 -33.19 -3.28
CA LEU A 114 19.38 -32.13 -4.21
C LEU A 114 18.17 -31.51 -4.92
N GLU A 115 17.17 -32.30 -5.28
CA GLU A 115 15.90 -31.77 -5.83
C GLU A 115 15.19 -30.86 -4.82
N ILE A 116 15.08 -31.30 -3.56
CA ILE A 116 14.51 -30.48 -2.47
C ILE A 116 15.31 -29.18 -2.29
N LEU A 117 16.64 -29.23 -2.30
CA LEU A 117 17.48 -28.03 -2.23
C LEU A 117 17.26 -27.10 -3.42
N SER A 118 17.12 -27.64 -4.63
CA SER A 118 16.87 -26.84 -5.84
C SER A 118 15.54 -26.08 -5.76
N THR A 119 14.48 -26.76 -5.30
CA THR A 119 13.14 -26.17 -5.15
C THR A 119 13.15 -25.11 -4.05
N ALA A 120 13.78 -25.39 -2.89
CA ALA A 120 13.97 -24.41 -1.84
C ALA A 120 14.72 -23.17 -2.35
N ASN A 121 15.78 -23.35 -3.14
CA ASN A 121 16.60 -22.25 -3.65
C ASN A 121 15.82 -21.37 -4.65
N SER A 122 15.01 -21.98 -5.53
CA SER A 122 14.13 -21.23 -6.44
C SER A 122 13.04 -20.43 -5.69
N SER A 123 12.49 -20.98 -4.61
CA SER A 123 11.54 -20.27 -3.73
C SER A 123 12.20 -19.07 -3.04
N ILE A 124 13.43 -19.26 -2.52
CA ILE A 124 14.23 -18.17 -1.92
C ILE A 124 14.49 -17.06 -2.96
N ALA A 125 14.86 -17.43 -4.19
CA ALA A 125 15.09 -16.46 -5.26
C ALA A 125 13.82 -15.65 -5.60
N ALA A 126 12.65 -16.31 -5.65
CA ALA A 126 11.37 -15.65 -5.88
C ALA A 126 10.99 -14.69 -4.73
N SER A 127 11.19 -15.11 -3.48
CA SER A 127 10.97 -14.28 -2.30
C SER A 127 11.88 -13.05 -2.29
N ASN A 128 13.18 -13.22 -2.56
CA ASN A 128 14.14 -12.12 -2.65
C ASN A 128 13.76 -11.11 -3.74
N LYS A 129 13.28 -11.57 -4.90
CA LYS A 129 12.77 -10.69 -5.95
C LYS A 129 11.58 -9.85 -5.45
N SER A 130 10.62 -10.48 -4.77
CA SER A 130 9.45 -9.79 -4.19
C SER A 130 9.86 -8.76 -3.13
N ILE A 131 10.84 -9.09 -2.28
CA ILE A 131 11.41 -8.17 -1.29
C ILE A 131 12.05 -6.97 -1.99
N ASN A 132 12.83 -7.20 -3.05
CA ASN A 132 13.49 -6.13 -3.79
C ASN A 132 12.49 -5.22 -4.52
N ASP A 133 11.45 -5.79 -5.14
CA ASP A 133 10.37 -5.03 -5.76
C ASP A 133 9.64 -4.18 -4.72
N SER A 134 9.35 -4.74 -3.54
CA SER A 134 8.73 -4.01 -2.43
C SER A 134 9.64 -2.90 -1.90
N LYS A 135 10.93 -3.17 -1.71
CA LYS A 135 11.92 -2.18 -1.30
C LYS A 135 11.99 -1.01 -2.28
N THR A 136 11.97 -1.30 -3.57
CA THR A 136 11.97 -0.28 -4.64
C THR A 136 10.71 0.58 -4.57
N LYS A 137 9.53 -0.04 -4.35
CA LYS A 137 8.28 0.70 -4.14
C LYS A 137 8.34 1.60 -2.90
N PHE A 138 8.92 1.13 -1.79
CA PHE A 138 9.09 1.94 -0.59
C PHE A 138 10.02 3.12 -0.81
N VAL A 139 11.15 2.93 -1.49
CA VAL A 139 12.07 4.03 -1.83
C VAL A 139 11.37 5.08 -2.68
N ARG A 140 10.59 4.66 -3.68
CA ARG A 140 9.79 5.58 -4.50
C ARG A 140 8.76 6.34 -3.66
N LEU A 141 7.99 5.64 -2.83
CA LEU A 141 6.98 6.27 -1.97
C LEU A 141 7.60 7.26 -0.98
N ALA A 142 8.76 6.94 -0.41
CA ALA A 142 9.51 7.85 0.45
C ALA A 142 9.95 9.11 -0.31
N GLY A 143 10.45 8.97 -1.53
CA GLY A 143 10.78 10.11 -2.40
C GLY A 143 9.56 10.96 -2.75
N ASP A 144 8.43 10.33 -3.09
CA ASP A 144 7.17 11.03 -3.39
C ASP A 144 6.66 11.82 -2.16
N LEU A 145 6.78 11.25 -0.95
CA LEU A 145 6.47 11.91 0.31
C LEU A 145 7.36 13.13 0.58
N GLU A 146 8.67 13.00 0.35
CA GLU A 146 9.64 14.10 0.49
C GLU A 146 9.28 15.27 -0.45
N CYS A 147 9.04 14.98 -1.73
CA CYS A 147 8.60 15.97 -2.72
C CYS A 147 7.30 16.66 -2.29
N ARG A 148 6.32 15.90 -1.79
CA ARG A 148 5.05 16.45 -1.35
C ARG A 148 5.19 17.32 -0.10
N LYS A 149 6.07 16.93 0.84
CA LYS A 149 6.41 17.73 2.02
C LYS A 149 7.05 19.07 1.62
N LEU A 150 8.01 19.06 0.69
CA LEU A 150 8.62 20.28 0.16
C LEU A 150 7.59 21.18 -0.53
N SER A 151 6.71 20.60 -1.36
CA SER A 151 5.63 21.35 -2.01
C SER A 151 4.68 21.99 -0.98
N LEU A 152 4.33 21.26 0.09
CA LEU A 152 3.49 21.79 1.15
C LEU A 152 4.17 22.92 1.93
N SER A 153 5.47 22.80 2.20
CA SER A 153 6.26 23.86 2.84
C SER A 153 6.27 25.13 2.00
N SER A 154 6.49 25.02 0.69
CA SER A 154 6.42 26.16 -0.23
C SER A 154 5.06 26.85 -0.19
N LYS A 155 3.97 26.07 -0.26
CA LYS A 155 2.60 26.62 -0.17
C LYS A 155 2.31 27.29 1.17
N LEU A 156 2.87 26.76 2.26
CA LEU A 156 2.72 27.37 3.59
C LEU A 156 3.43 28.74 3.65
N ASP A 157 4.61 28.86 3.04
CA ASP A 157 5.35 30.12 2.99
C ASP A 157 4.65 31.15 2.09
N GLU A 158 4.06 30.71 0.97
CA GLU A 158 3.16 31.54 0.14
C GLU A 158 1.97 32.06 0.94
N ALA A 159 1.27 31.18 1.67
CA ALA A 159 0.13 31.55 2.50
C ALA A 159 0.52 32.55 3.61
N ARG A 160 1.66 32.34 4.28
CA ARG A 160 2.20 33.31 5.25
C ARG A 160 2.54 34.66 4.62
N GLY A 161 3.01 34.66 3.38
CA GLY A 161 3.23 35.89 2.61
C GLY A 161 1.92 36.64 2.36
N LEU A 162 0.86 35.92 1.98
CA LEU A 162 -0.47 36.48 1.80
C LEU A 162 -1.05 37.02 3.12
N ASP A 163 -0.92 36.30 4.23
CA ASP A 163 -1.39 36.78 5.54
C ASP A 163 -0.72 38.10 5.95
N LYS A 164 0.59 38.23 5.71
CA LYS A 164 1.32 39.49 5.95
C LYS A 164 0.82 40.62 5.05
N ALA A 165 0.53 40.32 3.78
CA ALA A 165 0.00 41.30 2.84
C ALA A 165 -1.41 41.76 3.26
N ILE A 166 -2.27 40.85 3.72
CA ILE A 166 -3.60 41.18 4.25
C ILE A 166 -3.47 42.08 5.48
N ALA A 167 -2.61 41.74 6.44
CA ALA A 167 -2.38 42.59 7.61
C ALA A 167 -1.90 44.01 7.23
N ALA A 168 -0.99 44.12 6.26
CA ALA A 168 -0.56 45.42 5.74
C ALA A 168 -1.71 46.19 5.05
N MET A 169 -2.60 45.49 4.32
CA MET A 169 -3.79 46.10 3.71
C MET A 169 -4.80 46.59 4.76
N GLU A 170 -4.94 45.90 5.89
CA GLU A 170 -5.76 46.36 7.02
C GLU A 170 -5.18 47.64 7.64
N GLU A 171 -3.86 47.71 7.86
CA GLU A 171 -3.20 48.94 8.32
C GLU A 171 -3.38 50.10 7.34
N HIS A 172 -3.25 49.86 6.04
CA HIS A 172 -3.52 50.87 5.01
C HIS A 172 -4.99 51.32 5.00
N SER A 173 -5.94 50.42 5.26
CA SER A 173 -7.37 50.74 5.37
C SER A 173 -7.65 51.67 6.55
N ASP A 174 -7.06 51.42 7.71
CA ASP A 174 -7.20 52.30 8.87
C ASP A 174 -6.50 53.65 8.67
N MET A 175 -5.34 53.66 8.01
CA MET A 175 -4.70 54.90 7.60
C MET A 175 -5.59 55.69 6.63
N PHE A 176 -6.27 55.04 5.69
CA PHE A 176 -7.19 55.69 4.76
C PHE A 176 -8.42 56.29 5.47
N LYS A 177 -9.01 55.58 6.44
CA LYS A 177 -10.09 56.14 7.29
C LYS A 177 -9.61 57.38 8.07
N ASN A 178 -8.39 57.35 8.59
CA ASN A 178 -7.80 58.50 9.27
C ASN A 178 -7.60 59.70 8.34
N VAL A 179 -7.15 59.48 7.10
CA VAL A 179 -7.04 60.54 6.09
C VAL A 179 -8.41 61.15 5.78
N GLN A 180 -9.45 60.32 5.58
CA GLN A 180 -10.81 60.83 5.37
C GLN A 180 -11.33 61.66 6.55
N ALA A 181 -11.02 61.24 7.78
CA ALA A 181 -11.38 62.01 8.98
C ALA A 181 -10.66 63.36 9.03
N ILE A 182 -9.37 63.39 8.66
CA ILE A 182 -8.59 64.64 8.55
C ILE A 182 -9.18 65.56 7.48
N GLU A 183 -9.53 65.03 6.31
CA GLU A 183 -10.18 65.80 5.24
C GLU A 183 -11.51 66.41 5.70
N ALA A 184 -12.36 65.64 6.38
CA ALA A 184 -13.62 66.13 6.95
C ALA A 184 -13.38 67.22 8.02
N HIS A 185 -12.35 67.07 8.85
CA HIS A 185 -11.97 68.09 9.82
C HIS A 185 -11.49 69.39 9.14
N LEU A 186 -10.69 69.29 8.08
CA LEU A 186 -10.23 70.46 7.31
C LEU A 186 -11.41 71.20 6.67
N GLU A 187 -12.40 70.47 6.13
CA GLU A 187 -13.60 71.08 5.56
C GLU A 187 -14.43 71.81 6.63
N ASN A 188 -14.55 71.23 7.83
CA ASN A 188 -15.25 71.87 8.94
C ASN A 188 -14.51 73.13 9.43
N ILE A 189 -13.18 73.09 9.52
CA ILE A 189 -12.34 74.26 9.84
C ILE A 189 -12.53 75.37 8.79
N ALA A 190 -12.54 75.03 7.50
CA ALA A 190 -12.80 76.00 6.44
C ALA A 190 -14.20 76.65 6.60
N ARG A 191 -15.21 75.85 6.97
CA ARG A 191 -16.57 76.34 7.25
C ARG A 191 -16.59 77.29 8.46
N GLN A 192 -15.90 76.93 9.54
CA GLN A 192 -15.75 77.80 10.72
C GLN A 192 -15.05 79.11 10.38
N GLY A 193 -14.01 79.09 9.55
CA GLY A 193 -13.34 80.32 9.08
C GLY A 193 -14.28 81.25 8.31
N ASN A 194 -15.18 80.70 7.50
CA ASN A 194 -16.21 81.50 6.81
C ASN A 194 -17.23 82.10 7.78
N ILE A 195 -17.67 81.34 8.80
CA ILE A 195 -18.56 81.84 9.86
C ILE A 195 -17.87 82.95 10.69
N GLN A 196 -16.57 82.82 10.96
CA GLN A 196 -15.83 83.85 11.66
C GLN A 196 -15.78 85.16 10.86
N LYS A 197 -15.58 85.09 9.54
CA LYS A 197 -15.62 86.27 8.66
C LYS A 197 -16.99 86.96 8.67
N THR A 198 -18.09 86.20 8.70
CA THR A 198 -19.44 86.80 8.78
C THR A 198 -19.67 87.48 10.13
N HIS A 199 -19.25 86.86 11.24
CA HIS A 199 -19.31 87.49 12.56
C HIS A 199 -18.46 88.76 12.65
N GLU A 200 -17.26 88.77 12.08
CA GLU A 200 -16.39 89.95 12.05
C GLU A 200 -17.05 91.12 11.29
N GLY A 201 -17.77 90.82 10.20
CA GLY A 201 -18.56 91.82 9.48
C GLY A 201 -19.74 92.38 10.30
N ILE A 202 -20.41 91.53 11.08
CA ILE A 202 -21.50 91.96 11.97
C ILE A 202 -20.95 92.84 13.10
N ILE A 203 -19.81 92.49 13.69
CA ILE A 203 -19.16 93.30 14.74
C ILE A 203 -18.78 94.67 14.20
N LYS A 204 -18.12 94.74 13.03
CA LYS A 204 -17.78 96.03 12.39
C LYS A 204 -19.01 96.89 12.13
N LYS A 205 -20.14 96.28 11.75
CA LYS A 205 -21.40 97.01 11.58
C LYS A 205 -21.93 97.54 12.91
N ALA A 206 -21.92 96.71 13.96
CA ALA A 206 -22.33 97.13 15.30
C ALA A 206 -21.44 98.26 15.86
N GLU A 207 -20.13 98.24 15.59
CA GLU A 207 -19.21 99.33 15.93
C GLU A 207 -19.60 100.64 15.24
N ILE A 208 -19.88 100.61 13.94
CA ILE A 208 -20.35 101.77 13.18
C ILE A 208 -21.68 102.31 13.75
N ASP A 209 -22.61 101.41 14.07
CA ASP A 209 -23.90 101.79 14.63
C ASP A 209 -23.75 102.44 16.02
N LEU A 210 -22.87 101.91 16.87
CA LEU A 210 -22.56 102.49 18.18
C LEU A 210 -21.95 103.90 18.06
N GLU A 211 -21.07 104.11 17.08
CA GLU A 211 -20.49 105.41 16.84
C GLU A 211 -21.53 106.43 16.34
N ASN A 212 -22.48 105.99 15.52
CA ASN A 212 -23.62 106.82 15.10
C ASN A 212 -24.54 107.17 16.28
N TYR A 213 -24.81 106.23 17.19
CA TYR A 213 -25.57 106.50 18.40
C TYR A 213 -24.86 107.52 19.30
N ASN A 214 -23.55 107.42 19.49
CA ASN A 214 -22.78 108.42 20.25
C ASN A 214 -22.87 109.82 19.63
N LYS A 215 -22.74 109.94 18.31
CA LYS A 215 -22.93 111.23 17.62
C LYS A 215 -24.32 111.81 17.83
N SER A 216 -25.35 110.97 17.81
CA SER A 216 -26.73 111.41 18.11
C SER A 216 -26.92 111.83 19.57
N PHE A 217 -26.18 111.21 20.49
CA PHE A 217 -26.20 111.56 21.90
C PHE A 217 -25.55 112.92 22.17
N ASP A 218 -24.45 113.25 21.48
CA ASP A 218 -23.79 114.56 21.56
C ASP A 218 -24.71 115.70 21.08
N VAL A 219 -25.51 115.47 20.03
CA VAL A 219 -26.50 116.44 19.54
C VAL A 219 -27.60 116.71 20.59
N LEU A 220 -28.06 115.66 21.28
CA LEU A 220 -29.03 115.80 22.37
C LEU A 220 -28.45 116.54 23.58
N ALA A 221 -27.16 116.35 23.88
CA ALA A 221 -26.47 117.08 24.93
C ALA A 221 -26.41 118.59 24.62
N GLN A 222 -26.11 118.97 23.38
CA GLN A 222 -26.14 120.39 22.95
C GLN A 222 -27.54 121.01 23.06
N SER A 223 -28.58 120.30 22.63
CA SER A 223 -29.96 120.79 22.72
C SER A 223 -30.42 121.00 24.17
N LYS A 224 -29.98 120.15 25.11
CA LYS A 224 -30.25 120.34 26.53
C LYS A 224 -29.59 121.61 27.07
N GLU A 225 -28.35 121.87 26.68
CA GLU A 225 -27.59 123.06 27.11
C GLU A 225 -28.21 124.36 26.55
N GLU A 226 -28.69 124.34 25.31
CA GLU A 226 -29.48 125.43 24.72
C GLU A 226 -30.80 125.69 25.50
N ALA A 227 -31.49 124.65 25.94
CA ALA A 227 -32.73 124.78 26.70
C ALA A 227 -32.49 125.39 28.11
N GLU A 228 -31.37 125.10 28.76
CA GLU A 228 -30.99 125.68 30.06
C GLU A 228 -30.70 127.19 29.93
N VAL A 229 -30.06 127.63 28.84
CA VAL A 229 -29.81 129.05 28.55
C VAL A 229 -31.11 129.83 28.37
N VAL A 230 -32.09 129.26 27.66
CA VAL A 230 -33.41 129.88 27.44
C VAL A 230 -34.18 130.04 28.76
N LEU A 231 -34.07 129.07 29.67
CA LEU A 231 -34.67 129.14 31.01
C LEU A 231 -34.08 130.29 31.85
N THR A 232 -32.75 130.47 31.83
CA THR A 232 -32.10 131.59 32.53
C THR A 232 -32.52 132.96 31.98
N GLN A 233 -32.68 133.10 30.66
CA GLN A 233 -33.12 134.36 30.05
C GLN A 233 -34.56 134.73 30.45
N LYS A 234 -35.47 133.75 30.49
CA LYS A 234 -36.87 133.95 30.89
C LYS A 234 -37.00 134.39 32.35
N ASN A 235 -36.17 133.88 33.25
CA ASN A 235 -36.19 134.26 34.67
C ASN A 235 -35.69 135.69 34.91
N ASN A 236 -34.68 136.16 34.17
CA ASN A 236 -34.21 137.54 34.28
C ASN A 236 -35.26 138.55 33.80
N ALA A 237 -35.98 138.24 32.71
CA ALA A 237 -37.06 139.10 32.22
C ALA A 237 -38.24 139.21 33.20
N LEU A 238 -38.42 138.22 34.09
CA LEU A 238 -39.46 138.27 35.13
C LEU A 238 -39.06 139.20 36.29
N ALA A 239 -37.77 139.24 36.63
CA ALA A 239 -37.24 140.09 37.70
C ALA A 239 -37.28 141.60 37.35
N GLU A 240 -37.02 141.94 36.08
CA GLU A 240 -37.11 143.34 35.60
C GLU A 240 -38.55 143.89 35.65
N ALA A 241 -39.55 143.04 35.38
CA ALA A 241 -40.96 143.43 35.43
C ALA A 241 -41.48 143.69 36.86
N GLU A 242 -40.92 143.01 37.87
CA GLU A 242 -41.26 143.26 39.28
C GLU A 242 -40.67 144.58 39.81
N GLU A 243 -39.51 145.00 39.28
CA GLU A 243 -38.84 146.23 39.68
C GLU A 243 -39.53 147.49 39.12
N GLU A 244 -40.05 147.45 37.89
CA GLU A 244 -40.84 148.54 37.29
C GLU A 244 -42.16 148.80 38.05
N TRP A 245 -42.83 147.75 38.53
CA TRP A 245 -44.12 147.86 39.22
C TRP A 245 -44.01 148.56 40.59
N ASN A 246 -42.92 148.34 41.33
CA ASN A 246 -42.71 148.93 42.65
C ASN A 246 -42.33 150.42 42.65
N SER A 247 -41.88 150.98 41.52
CA SER A 247 -41.47 152.39 41.44
C SER A 247 -42.63 153.38 41.19
N MET A 248 -43.80 152.89 40.76
CA MET A 248 -44.88 153.74 40.24
C MET A 248 -45.91 154.18 41.30
N CYS A 249 -45.91 153.54 42.48
CA CYS A 249 -46.94 153.73 43.52
C CYS A 249 -46.88 154.99 44.43
N PRO A 250 -45.77 155.74 44.60
CA PRO A 250 -45.79 156.96 45.43
C PRO A 250 -46.08 158.28 44.68
N LYS A 251 -45.94 158.34 43.35
CA LYS A 251 -46.01 159.60 42.58
C LYS A 251 -47.43 160.05 42.20
N ILE A 252 -48.41 159.14 42.14
CA ILE A 252 -49.79 159.46 41.73
C ILE A 252 -50.62 160.00 42.91
N VAL A 253 -50.28 159.63 44.15
CA VAL A 253 -51.01 160.06 45.36
C VAL A 253 -50.69 161.52 45.76
N GLU A 254 -49.49 162.03 45.45
CA GLU A 254 -49.10 163.42 45.77
C GLU A 254 -49.62 164.45 44.74
N GLN A 255 -49.76 164.06 43.45
CA GLN A 255 -50.36 164.91 42.42
C GLN A 255 -51.87 165.15 42.63
N GLN A 256 -52.59 164.18 43.22
CA GLN A 256 -54.00 164.37 43.59
C GLN A 256 -54.19 165.25 44.84
N ARG A 257 -53.18 165.36 45.73
CA ARG A 257 -53.20 166.28 46.88
C ARG A 257 -52.98 167.75 46.49
N GLN A 258 -52.14 168.03 45.49
CA GLN A 258 -51.90 169.39 45.00
C GLN A 258 -53.10 169.96 44.21
N SER A 259 -53.80 169.14 43.43
CA SER A 259 -54.99 169.59 42.67
C SER A 259 -56.22 169.86 43.54
N ILE A 260 -56.34 169.25 44.74
CA ILE A 260 -57.43 169.51 45.70
C ILE A 260 -57.11 170.73 46.61
N ALA A 261 -55.82 171.04 46.80
CA ALA A 261 -55.39 172.21 47.58
C ALA A 261 -55.50 173.54 46.80
N GLU A 262 -55.39 173.52 45.47
CA GLU A 262 -55.56 174.71 44.61
C GLU A 262 -57.02 175.18 44.47
N GLU A 263 -58.03 174.31 44.64
CA GLU A 263 -59.45 174.72 44.66
C GLU A 263 -59.93 175.27 46.02
N LEU A 264 -59.21 175.03 47.12
CA LEU A 264 -59.64 175.37 48.48
C LEU A 264 -58.99 176.64 49.08
N GLY A 265 -58.09 177.32 48.37
CA GLY A 265 -57.62 178.67 48.67
C GLY A 265 -57.13 178.92 50.10
N LEU A 266 -55.83 178.70 50.36
CA LEU A 266 -54.97 179.54 51.23
C LEU A 266 -53.51 179.06 51.19
N VAL A 267 -52.74 179.53 50.20
CA VAL A 267 -51.49 180.34 50.30
C VAL A 267 -50.85 180.46 48.91
N SER A 268 -50.58 181.70 48.49
CA SER A 268 -49.81 182.05 47.30
C SER A 268 -48.30 182.03 47.57
N ALA A 269 -47.56 181.30 46.76
CA ALA A 269 -46.63 181.81 45.75
C ALA A 269 -46.17 180.64 44.88
#